data_AF-A0A452XWF0-F1
#
_entry.id   AF-A0A452XWF0-F1
#
_cell.length_a   1.000
_cell.length_b   1.000
_cell.length_c   1.000
_cell.angle_alpha   90.00
_cell.angle_beta   90.00
_cell.angle_gamma   90.00
#
_symmetry.space_group_name_H-M   'P 1'
#
loop_
_entity.id
_entity.type
_entity.pdbx_description
1 polymer ?
#
loop_
_entity_poly.entity_id
_entity_poly.type
_entity_poly.pdbx_seq_one_letter_code
_entity_poly.pdbx_strand_id
1 'polypeptide(L)'
;QVLSEKLPELLDFPKDLASLELAAKVQLKSLAEEMQAINKGLEKVEQELTISENDGPVSEIFCKTLKGFLSGAEAEVRALTSLYSNVGRNADALALYFGEDPARCPFEQGEASMIFEFPVALLEISLD
;
A
#
# COMPACT_ATOMS: atom_id res chain seq x y z
N GLN A 1 34.23 -13.85 -4.13
CA GLN A 1 35.17 -14.40 -3.11
C GLN A 1 35.67 -13.35 -2.07
N VAL A 2 35.70 -12.04 -2.39
CA VAL A 2 36.10 -11.01 -1.40
C VAL A 2 35.09 -10.81 -0.27
N LEU A 3 33.78 -10.84 -0.56
CA LEU A 3 32.72 -10.68 0.44
C LEU A 3 32.74 -11.79 1.51
N SER A 4 32.86 -13.06 1.11
CA SER A 4 32.94 -14.17 2.07
C SER A 4 34.20 -14.17 2.95
N GLU A 5 35.29 -13.56 2.47
CA GLU A 5 36.57 -13.48 3.19
C GLU A 5 36.68 -12.22 4.06
N LYS A 6 35.98 -11.13 3.72
CA LYS A 6 36.10 -9.82 4.40
C LYS A 6 34.88 -9.45 5.24
N LEU A 7 33.68 -9.83 4.80
CA LEU A 7 32.38 -9.43 5.35
C LEU A 7 31.37 -10.60 5.23
N PRO A 8 31.61 -11.73 5.92
CA PRO A 8 30.77 -12.92 5.83
C PRO A 8 29.31 -12.68 6.25
N GLU A 9 29.05 -11.68 7.09
CA GLU A 9 27.71 -11.25 7.49
C GLU A 9 26.83 -10.74 6.33
N LEU A 10 27.44 -10.31 5.22
CA LEU A 10 26.69 -9.85 4.04
C LEU A 10 26.21 -11.01 3.14
N LEU A 11 26.63 -12.25 3.42
CA LEU A 11 26.21 -13.42 2.63
C LEU A 11 24.72 -13.75 2.80
N ASP A 12 24.13 -13.38 3.94
CA ASP A 12 22.71 -13.57 4.21
C ASP A 12 21.84 -12.36 3.83
N PHE A 13 22.46 -11.23 3.45
CA PHE A 13 21.77 -10.00 3.05
C PHE A 13 20.68 -10.20 1.98
N PRO A 14 20.84 -11.08 0.96
CA PRO A 14 19.77 -11.39 0.02
C PRO A 14 18.52 -12.01 0.66
N LYS A 15 18.68 -12.78 1.73
CA LYS A 15 17.56 -13.38 2.47
C LYS A 15 16.79 -12.33 3.25
N ASP A 16 17.48 -11.31 3.77
CA ASP A 16 16.87 -10.20 4.47
C ASP A 16 16.02 -9.31 3.54
N LEU A 17 16.27 -9.39 2.22
CA LEU A 17 15.54 -8.66 1.18
C LEU A 17 14.59 -9.53 0.36
N ALA A 18 14.20 -10.71 0.84
CA ALA A 18 13.35 -11.65 0.10
C ALA A 18 12.00 -11.07 -0.39
N SER A 19 11.43 -10.08 0.32
CA SER A 19 10.19 -9.41 -0.08
C SER A 19 10.41 -8.29 -1.11
N LEU A 20 11.65 -7.87 -1.34
CA LEU A 20 11.97 -6.71 -2.17
C LEU A 20 11.61 -6.94 -3.64
N GLU A 21 11.88 -8.12 -4.17
CA GLU A 21 11.55 -8.47 -5.56
C GLU A 21 10.02 -8.40 -5.82
N LEU A 22 9.23 -8.88 -4.85
CA LEU A 22 7.77 -8.80 -4.93
C LEU A 22 7.29 -7.36 -4.74
N ALA A 23 7.90 -6.60 -3.84
CA ALA A 23 7.57 -5.20 -3.60
C ALA A 23 7.86 -4.33 -4.83
N ALA A 24 8.98 -4.57 -5.54
CA ALA A 24 9.34 -3.86 -6.77
C ALA A 24 8.32 -4.07 -7.91
N LYS A 25 7.62 -5.20 -7.92
CA LYS A 25 6.57 -5.51 -8.92
C LYS A 25 5.23 -4.82 -8.62
N VAL A 26 5.06 -4.21 -7.45
CA VAL A 26 3.83 -3.52 -7.09
C VAL A 26 3.75 -2.21 -7.86
N GLN A 27 2.66 -2.03 -8.61
CA GLN A 27 2.36 -0.77 -9.28
C GLN A 27 1.72 0.19 -8.27
N LEU A 28 2.55 1.03 -7.64
CA LEU A 28 2.12 1.95 -6.59
C LEU A 28 1.01 2.91 -7.05
N LYS A 29 1.03 3.30 -8.32
CA LYS A 29 -0.02 4.11 -8.93
C LYS A 29 -1.37 3.39 -8.93
N SER A 30 -1.40 2.12 -9.36
CA SER A 30 -2.62 1.31 -9.34
C SER A 30 -3.13 1.09 -7.92
N LEU A 31 -2.22 0.89 -6.96
CA LEU A 31 -2.58 0.77 -5.55
C LEU A 31 -3.25 2.05 -5.02
N ALA A 32 -2.73 3.23 -5.38
CA ALA A 32 -3.32 4.51 -5.01
C ALA A 32 -4.72 4.71 -5.64
N GLU A 33 -4.86 4.36 -6.93
CA GLU A 33 -6.14 4.41 -7.65
C GLU A 33 -7.19 3.46 -7.03
N GLU A 34 -6.79 2.24 -6.66
CA GLU A 34 -7.66 1.28 -5.98
C GLU A 34 -8.08 1.78 -4.59
N MET A 35 -7.15 2.33 -3.81
CA MET A 35 -7.44 2.90 -2.49
C MET A 35 -8.48 4.05 -2.60
N GLN A 36 -8.31 4.92 -3.59
CA GLN A 36 -9.27 5.99 -3.87
C GLN A 36 -10.65 5.44 -4.28
N ALA A 37 -10.67 4.41 -5.15
CA ALA A 37 -11.91 3.80 -5.62
C ALA A 37 -12.69 3.15 -4.47
N ILE A 38 -12.00 2.48 -3.55
CA ILE A 38 -12.59 1.85 -2.35
C ILE A 38 -13.23 2.91 -1.45
N ASN A 39 -12.50 3.98 -1.11
CA ASN A 39 -13.02 5.06 -0.27
C ASN A 39 -14.27 5.71 -0.88
N LYS A 40 -14.21 6.02 -2.19
CA LYS A 40 -15.35 6.57 -2.93
C LYS A 40 -16.54 5.62 -3.00
N GLY A 41 -16.27 4.32 -3.10
CA GLY A 41 -17.30 3.29 -3.05
C GLY A 41 -18.04 3.28 -1.72
N LEU A 42 -17.29 3.34 -0.61
CA LEU A 42 -17.86 3.39 0.74
C LEU A 42 -18.70 4.65 0.97
N GLU A 43 -18.19 5.83 0.60
CA GLU A 43 -18.93 7.10 0.68
C GLU A 43 -20.27 7.05 -0.06
N LYS A 44 -20.32 6.41 -1.23
CA LYS A 44 -21.56 6.24 -1.99
C LYS A 44 -22.55 5.34 -1.28
N VAL A 45 -22.08 4.28 -0.61
CA VAL A 45 -22.97 3.38 0.17
C VAL A 45 -23.54 4.11 1.38
N GLU A 46 -22.74 4.94 2.05
CA GLU A 46 -23.21 5.80 3.16
C GLU A 46 -24.27 6.83 2.70
N GLN A 47 -24.05 7.45 1.53
CA GLN A 47 -25.02 8.35 0.91
C GLN A 47 -26.32 7.62 0.55
N GLU A 48 -26.21 6.45 -0.06
CA GLU A 48 -27.36 5.62 -0.44
C GLU A 48 -28.19 5.21 0.79
N LEU A 49 -27.53 4.87 1.90
CA LEU A 49 -28.22 4.61 3.16
C LEU A 49 -28.99 5.84 3.64
N THR A 50 -28.35 7.01 3.63
CA THR A 50 -28.98 8.28 4.05
C THR A 50 -30.20 8.61 3.19
N ILE A 51 -30.12 8.38 1.88
CA ILE A 51 -31.24 8.59 0.95
C ILE A 51 -32.36 7.60 1.27
N SER A 52 -32.03 6.32 1.37
CA SER A 52 -33.00 5.23 1.57
C SER A 52 -33.75 5.32 2.89
N GLU A 53 -33.16 5.90 3.95
CA GLU A 53 -33.86 6.13 5.22
C GLU A 53 -35.09 7.05 5.08
N ASN A 54 -35.14 7.88 4.04
CA ASN A 54 -36.26 8.79 3.78
C ASN A 54 -37.40 8.15 2.97
N ASP A 55 -37.21 6.95 2.43
CA ASP A 55 -38.19 6.28 1.54
C ASP A 55 -39.34 5.59 2.31
N GLY A 56 -39.29 5.57 3.64
CA GLY A 56 -40.32 4.98 4.49
C GLY A 56 -40.29 3.44 4.51
N PRO A 57 -41.41 2.76 4.81
CA PRO A 57 -41.40 1.31 5.09
C PRO A 57 -40.92 0.42 3.94
N VAL A 58 -40.95 0.92 2.69
CA VAL A 58 -40.55 0.14 1.50
C VAL A 58 -39.05 -0.15 1.48
N SER A 59 -38.22 0.69 2.10
CA SER A 59 -36.76 0.54 2.14
C SER A 59 -36.23 -0.11 3.42
N GLU A 60 -37.09 -0.49 4.38
CA GLU A 60 -36.68 -0.97 5.71
C GLU A 60 -35.68 -2.13 5.64
N ILE A 61 -35.95 -3.13 4.79
CA ILE A 61 -35.08 -4.29 4.60
C ILE A 61 -33.75 -3.88 3.97
N PHE A 62 -33.78 -2.96 3.01
CA PHE A 62 -32.59 -2.44 2.34
C PHE A 62 -31.70 -1.68 3.33
N CYS A 63 -32.26 -0.73 4.09
CA CYS A 63 -31.55 0.02 5.13
C CYS A 63 -30.92 -0.90 6.18
N LYS A 64 -31.64 -1.94 6.63
CA LYS A 64 -31.11 -2.92 7.57
C LYS A 64 -29.92 -3.70 6.98
N THR A 65 -30.01 -4.08 5.71
CA THR A 65 -28.95 -4.81 5.00
C THR A 65 -27.72 -3.93 4.78
N LEU A 66 -27.90 -2.67 4.36
CA LEU A 66 -26.81 -1.71 4.17
C LEU A 66 -26.08 -1.41 5.47
N LYS A 67 -26.80 -1.21 6.58
CA LYS A 67 -26.18 -1.02 7.90
C LYS A 67 -25.31 -2.21 8.31
N GLY A 68 -25.77 -3.43 8.04
CA GLY A 68 -24.98 -4.64 8.27
C GLY A 68 -23.71 -4.68 7.42
N PHE A 69 -23.84 -4.39 6.13
CA PHE A 69 -22.70 -4.31 5.21
C PHE A 69 -21.69 -3.24 5.61
N LEU A 70 -22.14 -2.00 5.88
CA LEU A 70 -21.29 -0.87 6.26
C LEU A 70 -20.46 -1.16 7.50
N SER A 71 -21.06 -1.80 8.52
CA SER A 71 -20.33 -2.14 9.75
C SER A 71 -19.08 -2.99 9.51
N GLY A 72 -19.13 -3.91 8.54
CA GLY A 72 -17.98 -4.72 8.14
C GLY A 72 -17.05 -3.97 7.18
N ALA A 73 -17.62 -3.33 6.16
CA ALA A 73 -16.86 -2.62 5.14
C ALA A 73 -16.02 -1.48 5.73
N GLU A 74 -16.56 -0.69 6.66
CA GLU A 74 -15.83 0.39 7.35
C GLU A 74 -14.61 -0.13 8.12
N ALA A 75 -14.73 -1.31 8.77
CA ALA A 75 -13.65 -1.90 9.52
C ALA A 75 -12.51 -2.36 8.59
N GLU A 76 -12.85 -3.01 7.48
CA GLU A 76 -11.89 -3.44 6.46
C GLU A 76 -11.22 -2.23 5.78
N VAL A 77 -11.99 -1.21 5.39
CA VAL A 77 -11.46 0.02 4.78
C VAL A 77 -10.52 0.75 5.74
N ARG A 78 -10.84 0.80 7.04
CA ARG A 78 -9.95 1.37 8.06
C ARG A 78 -8.65 0.58 8.18
N ALA A 79 -8.72 -0.76 8.19
CA ALA A 79 -7.54 -1.61 8.24
C ALA A 79 -6.65 -1.40 7.00
N LEU A 80 -7.26 -1.39 5.81
CA LEU A 80 -6.56 -1.15 4.55
C LEU A 80 -5.94 0.25 4.51
N THR A 81 -6.65 1.29 4.96
CA THR A 81 -6.12 2.66 5.07
C THR A 81 -4.88 2.72 5.96
N SER A 82 -4.87 1.96 7.07
CA SER A 82 -3.73 1.89 7.97
C SER A 82 -2.52 1.24 7.30
N LEU A 83 -2.73 0.14 6.57
CA LEU A 83 -1.68 -0.54 5.79
C LEU A 83 -1.13 0.37 4.69
N TYR A 84 -2.00 1.01 3.91
CA TYR A 84 -1.62 1.96 2.86
C TYR A 84 -0.78 3.11 3.42
N SER A 85 -1.21 3.69 4.55
CA SER A 85 -0.45 4.75 5.24
C SER A 85 0.92 4.26 5.73
N ASN A 86 1.02 2.99 6.15
CA ASN A 86 2.27 2.40 6.58
C ASN A 86 3.24 2.19 5.41
N VAL A 87 2.73 1.76 4.25
CA VAL A 87 3.51 1.68 3.01
C VAL A 87 4.07 3.06 2.65
N GLY A 88 3.23 4.11 2.68
CA GLY A 88 3.67 5.48 2.43
C GLY A 88 4.80 5.94 3.35
N ARG A 89 4.64 5.78 4.67
CA ARG A 89 5.70 6.13 5.64
C ARG A 89 6.99 5.35 5.44
N ASN A 90 6.89 4.07 5.09
CA ASN A 90 8.05 3.24 4.83
C ASN A 90 8.77 3.67 3.55
N ALA A 91 8.03 4.03 2.50
CA ALA A 91 8.59 4.59 1.27
C ALA A 91 9.29 5.93 1.53
N ASP A 92 8.67 6.83 2.30
CA ASP A 92 9.27 8.10 2.70
C ASP A 92 10.57 7.89 3.49
N ALA A 93 10.57 6.94 4.43
CA ALA A 93 11.76 6.60 5.20
C ALA A 93 12.88 6.03 4.32
N LEU A 94 12.54 5.25 3.30
CA LEU A 94 13.50 4.68 2.35
C LEU A 94 14.10 5.76 1.46
N ALA A 95 13.28 6.70 0.96
CA ALA A 95 13.77 7.87 0.23
C ALA A 95 14.77 8.68 1.08
N LEU A 96 14.42 8.97 2.33
CA LEU A 96 15.33 9.66 3.27
C LEU A 96 16.62 8.89 3.53
N TYR A 97 16.56 7.56 3.65
CA TYR A 97 17.75 6.72 3.87
C TYR A 97 18.76 6.83 2.72
N PHE A 98 18.29 6.92 1.47
CA PHE A 98 19.13 7.12 0.30
C PHE A 98 19.47 8.60 0.01
N GLY A 99 19.03 9.53 0.86
CA GLY A 99 19.31 10.96 0.73
C GLY A 99 18.41 11.69 -0.27
N GLU A 100 17.29 11.08 -0.66
CA GLU A 100 16.26 11.69 -1.49
C GLU A 100 15.26 12.48 -0.63
N ASP A 101 14.52 13.39 -1.29
CA ASP A 101 13.43 14.15 -0.67
C ASP A 101 12.08 13.45 -0.96
N PRO A 102 11.39 12.89 0.05
CA PRO A 102 10.11 12.21 -0.14
C PRO A 102 9.04 13.07 -0.82
N ALA A 103 9.07 14.39 -0.61
CA ALA A 103 8.10 15.31 -1.20
C ALA A 103 8.26 15.43 -2.74
N ARG A 104 9.45 15.09 -3.24
CA ARG A 104 9.76 15.10 -4.68
C ARG A 104 9.53 13.74 -5.33
N CYS A 105 9.34 12.68 -4.55
CA CYS A 105 9.09 11.32 -5.03
C CYS A 105 7.91 10.69 -4.27
N PRO A 106 6.68 11.21 -4.39
CA PRO A 106 5.52 10.63 -3.72
C PRO A 106 5.32 9.19 -4.20
N PHE A 107 5.13 8.24 -3.27
CA PHE A 107 4.99 6.84 -3.63
C PHE A 107 3.81 6.59 -4.59
N GLU A 108 2.76 7.39 -4.49
CA GLU A 108 1.56 7.33 -5.32
C GLU A 108 1.80 7.69 -6.80
N GLN A 109 2.89 8.40 -7.12
CA GLN A 109 3.17 8.89 -8.47
C GLN A 109 3.97 7.91 -9.33
N GLY A 110 4.36 6.75 -8.79
CA GLY A 110 5.07 5.69 -9.54
C GLY A 110 6.55 5.95 -9.80
N GLU A 111 7.06 7.16 -9.54
CA GLU A 111 8.50 7.48 -9.61
C GLU A 111 9.30 6.82 -8.47
N ALA A 112 8.64 6.52 -7.35
CA ALA A 112 9.20 5.75 -6.24
C ALA A 112 9.57 4.30 -6.62
N SER A 113 9.20 3.82 -7.82
CA SER A 113 9.70 2.56 -8.37
C SER A 113 11.24 2.54 -8.39
N MET A 114 11.91 3.67 -8.64
CA MET A 114 13.37 3.76 -8.59
C MET A 114 13.95 3.40 -7.20
N ILE A 115 13.22 3.68 -6.13
CA ILE A 115 13.65 3.40 -4.75
C ILE A 115 13.73 1.89 -4.49
N PHE A 116 12.95 1.07 -5.21
CA PHE A 116 13.02 -0.40 -5.14
C PHE A 116 13.99 -0.99 -6.17
N GLU A 117 14.19 -0.35 -7.32
CA GLU A 117 15.11 -0.82 -8.37
C GLU A 117 16.58 -0.81 -7.91
N PHE A 118 17.01 0.22 -7.14
CA PHE A 118 18.40 0.33 -6.68
C PHE A 118 18.83 -0.81 -5.72
N PRO A 119 18.04 -1.16 -4.68
CA PRO A 119 18.36 -2.30 -3.84
C PRO A 119 18.17 -3.66 -4.55
N VAL A 120 17.31 -3.76 -5.58
CA VAL A 120 17.24 -4.95 -6.45
C VAL A 120 18.51 -5.10 -7.30
N ALA A 121 19.02 -4.02 -7.88
CA ALA A 121 20.27 -4.03 -8.64
C ALA A 121 21.48 -4.37 -7.74
N LEU A 122 21.50 -3.91 -6.49
CA LEU A 122 22.52 -4.30 -5.49
C LEU A 122 22.46 -5.80 -5.16
N LEU A 123 21.27 -6.40 -5.13
CA LEU A 123 21.12 -7.86 -4.95
C LEU A 123 21.66 -8.64 -6.14
N GLU A 124 21.35 -8.22 -7.37
CA GLU A 124 21.86 -8.88 -8.57
C GLU A 124 23.41 -8.81 -8.62
N ILE A 125 24.00 -7.66 -8.34
CA ILE A 125 25.47 -7.49 -8.28
C ILE A 125 26.11 -8.30 -7.16
N SER A 126 25.39 -8.58 -6.06
CA SER A 126 25.91 -9.35 -4.93
C SER A 126 25.80 -10.87 -5.12
N LEU A 127 24.97 -11.31 -6.08
CA LEU A 127 24.74 -12.72 -6.40
C LEU A 127 25.62 -13.24 -7.55
N ASP A 128 26.16 -12.35 -8.39
CA ASP A 128 27.16 -12.62 -9.45
C ASP A 128 28.63 -12.49 -8.96
#